data_AF-A0A9X3WHN7-F1
#
_entry.id   AF-A0A9X3WHN7-F1
#
_cell.length_a   1.000
_cell.length_b   1.000
_cell.length_c   1.000
_cell.angle_alpha   90.00
_cell.angle_beta   90.00
_cell.angle_gamma   90.00
#
_symmetry.space_group_name_H-M   'P 1'
#
loop_
_entity.id
_entity.type
_entity.pdbx_description
1 polymer ?
#
loop_
_entity_poly.entity_id
_entity_poly.type
_entity_poly.pdbx_seq_one_letter_code
_entity_poly.pdbx_strand_id
1 'polypeptide(L)'
;MDVLSQLATDYPIWSILFVAIAVMFVISIVRSLFKMAMVVVVIGLVLVVFFDFEPTEVMDKGKEFVHTGKDVLENSISSDLLKALSEENFSIKKENGQTLIEVKSLGLSYNLNDLFEQLNNEQQHELEKLLEK
;
A
#
# COMPACT_ATOMS: atom_id res chain seq x y z
N MET A 1 -4.33 13.91 -8.02
CA MET A 1 -4.18 13.53 -6.59
C MET A 1 -5.55 13.46 -5.93
N ASP A 2 -6.58 13.08 -6.70
CA ASP A 2 -7.96 13.48 -6.43
C ASP A 2 -8.86 12.31 -6.03
N VAL A 3 -8.41 11.07 -6.23
CA VAL A 3 -9.22 9.88 -5.92
C VAL A 3 -9.28 9.65 -4.40
N LEU A 4 -8.15 9.83 -3.70
CA LEU A 4 -8.11 9.75 -2.24
C LEU A 4 -8.88 10.90 -1.59
N SER A 5 -8.83 12.10 -2.17
CA SER A 5 -9.58 13.25 -1.69
C SER A 5 -11.06 13.17 -2.07
N GLN A 6 -11.45 12.62 -3.23
CA GLN A 6 -12.86 12.41 -3.60
C GLN A 6 -13.50 11.29 -2.78
N LEU A 7 -12.81 10.18 -2.52
CA LEU A 7 -13.29 9.14 -1.59
C LEU A 7 -13.44 9.69 -0.15
N ALA A 8 -12.59 10.63 0.24
CA ALA A 8 -12.69 11.34 1.52
C ALA A 8 -13.78 12.42 1.55
N THR A 9 -14.25 12.89 0.40
CA THR A 9 -15.27 13.94 0.31
C THR A 9 -16.68 13.36 0.23
N ASP A 10 -16.85 12.22 -0.47
CA ASP A 10 -18.16 11.54 -0.57
C ASP A 10 -18.53 10.74 0.69
N TYR A 11 -17.54 10.23 1.44
CA TYR A 11 -17.74 9.53 2.72
C TYR A 11 -16.64 9.91 3.73
N PRO A 12 -16.71 11.08 4.38
CA PRO A 12 -15.66 11.55 5.30
C PRO A 12 -15.40 10.58 6.47
N ILE A 13 -16.42 9.80 6.85
CA ILE A 13 -16.31 8.80 7.91
C ILE A 13 -15.45 7.60 7.46
N TRP A 14 -15.53 7.20 6.19
CA TRP A 14 -14.80 6.04 5.65
C TRP A 14 -13.32 6.34 5.39
N SER A 15 -12.97 7.55 4.94
CA SER A 15 -11.56 7.93 4.78
C SER A 15 -10.85 8.03 6.13
N ILE A 16 -11.50 8.62 7.14
CA ILE A 16 -10.98 8.66 8.51
C ILE A 16 -10.79 7.24 9.05
N LEU A 17 -11.73 6.34 8.78
CA LEU A 17 -11.62 4.94 9.19
C LEU A 17 -10.44 4.23 8.50
N PHE A 18 -10.25 4.43 7.21
CA PHE A 18 -9.14 3.81 6.47
C PHE A 18 -7.78 4.31 6.98
N VAL A 19 -7.65 5.62 7.23
CA VAL A 19 -6.45 6.22 7.82
C VAL A 19 -6.23 5.70 9.24
N ALA A 20 -7.28 5.59 10.06
CA ALA A 20 -7.18 5.05 11.42
C ALA A 20 -6.73 3.58 11.41
N ILE A 21 -7.25 2.75 10.50
CA ILE A 21 -6.85 1.36 10.33
C ILE A 21 -5.39 1.28 9.87
N ALA A 22 -4.98 2.09 8.90
CA ALA A 22 -3.59 2.13 8.44
C ALA A 22 -2.62 2.50 9.57
N VAL A 23 -2.95 3.53 10.36
CA VAL A 23 -2.14 3.93 11.53
C VAL A 23 -2.10 2.82 12.58
N MET A 24 -3.25 2.21 12.89
CA MET A 24 -3.32 1.10 13.85
C MET A 24 -2.50 -0.11 13.39
N PHE A 25 -2.50 -0.39 12.08
CA PHE A 25 -1.71 -1.45 11.47
C PHE A 25 -0.21 -1.20 11.63
N VAL A 26 0.27 0.02 11.32
CA VAL A 26 1.67 0.41 11.51
C VAL A 26 2.07 0.31 12.98
N ILE A 27 1.25 0.82 13.90
CA ILE A 27 1.50 0.73 15.35
C ILE A 27 1.58 -0.74 15.79
N SER A 28 0.71 -1.59 15.27
CA SER A 28 0.71 -3.03 15.57
C SER A 28 2.00 -3.70 15.11
N ILE A 29 2.47 -3.40 13.89
CA ILE A 29 3.74 -3.90 13.37
C ILE A 29 4.90 -3.45 14.26
N VAL A 30 5.00 -2.15 14.58
CA VAL A 30 6.07 -1.61 15.44
C VAL A 30 6.06 -2.27 16.82
N ARG A 31 4.88 -2.44 17.43
CA ARG A 31 4.73 -3.09 18.73
C ARG A 31 5.14 -4.57 18.68
N SER A 32 4.83 -5.26 17.58
CA SER A 32 5.23 -6.64 17.36
C SER A 32 6.75 -6.77 17.19
N LEU A 33 7.35 -5.90 16.36
CA LEU A 33 8.80 -5.84 16.16
C LEU A 33 9.53 -5.57 17.48
N PHE A 34 9.02 -4.67 18.31
CA PHE A 34 9.62 -4.40 19.62
C PHE A 34 9.63 -5.64 20.53
N LYS A 35 8.54 -6.42 20.55
CA LYS A 35 8.49 -7.68 21.30
C LYS A 35 9.51 -8.69 20.79
N MET A 36 9.65 -8.85 19.47
CA MET A 36 10.68 -9.74 18.91
C MET A 36 12.09 -9.26 19.26
N ALA A 37 12.37 -7.97 19.13
CA ALA A 37 13.67 -7.40 19.49
C ALA A 37 14.01 -7.67 20.97
N MET A 38 13.04 -7.57 21.86
CA MET A 38 13.23 -7.85 23.29
C MET A 38 13.65 -9.31 23.54
N VAL A 39 13.04 -10.28 22.84
CA VAL A 39 13.46 -11.69 22.91
C VAL A 39 14.89 -11.87 22.41
N VAL A 40 15.25 -11.25 21.30
CA VAL A 40 16.61 -11.32 20.74
C VAL A 40 17.65 -10.72 21.70
N VAL A 41 17.33 -9.58 22.33
CA VAL A 41 18.20 -8.94 23.32
C VAL A 41 18.41 -9.85 24.54
N VAL A 42 17.34 -10.48 25.03
CA VAL A 42 17.44 -11.43 26.15
C VAL A 42 18.30 -12.63 25.78
N ILE A 43 18.14 -13.20 24.57
CA ILE A 43 18.98 -14.31 24.09
C ILE A 43 20.45 -13.87 23.99
N GLY A 44 20.72 -12.69 23.43
CA GLY A 44 22.08 -12.14 23.34
C GLY A 44 22.72 -11.95 24.71
N LEU A 45 21.97 -11.43 25.68
CA LEU A 45 22.43 -11.33 27.07
C LEU A 45 22.74 -12.71 27.69
N VAL A 46 21.89 -13.71 27.45
CA VAL A 46 22.11 -15.06 27.97
C VAL A 46 23.37 -15.69 27.38
N LEU A 47 23.62 -15.51 26.08
CA LEU A 47 24.82 -16.01 25.41
C LEU A 47 26.10 -15.38 25.99
N VAL A 48 26.09 -14.07 26.26
CA VAL A 48 27.28 -13.41 26.84
C VAL A 48 27.48 -13.82 28.31
N VAL A 49 26.41 -13.86 29.12
CA VAL A 49 26.53 -14.05 30.58
C VAL A 49 26.69 -15.52 30.99
N PHE A 50 26.03 -16.46 30.32
CA PHE A 50 26.03 -17.87 30.71
C PHE A 50 26.95 -18.75 29.87
N PHE A 51 27.22 -18.35 28.63
CA PHE A 51 28.02 -19.15 27.69
C PHE A 51 29.40 -18.55 27.41
N ASP A 52 29.77 -17.46 28.09
CA ASP A 52 31.07 -16.79 28.01
C ASP A 52 31.46 -16.35 26.58
N PHE A 53 30.45 -16.13 25.72
CA PHE A 53 30.68 -15.58 24.39
C PHE A 53 31.12 -14.12 24.48
N GLU A 54 32.11 -13.75 23.67
CA GLU A 54 32.49 -12.34 23.56
C GLU A 54 31.32 -11.52 22.96
N PRO A 55 31.04 -10.31 23.47
CA PRO A 55 29.98 -9.45 22.95
C PRO A 55 30.12 -9.15 21.45
N THR A 56 31.35 -9.08 20.97
CA THR A 56 31.72 -8.91 19.56
C THR A 56 31.26 -10.09 18.71
N GLU A 57 31.45 -11.31 19.19
CA GLU A 57 31.03 -12.52 18.48
C GLU A 57 29.51 -12.61 18.35
N VAL A 58 28.76 -12.29 19.42
CA VAL A 58 27.29 -12.27 19.39
C VAL A 58 26.79 -11.19 18.42
N MET A 59 27.43 -10.02 18.41
CA MET A 59 27.10 -8.92 17.50
C MET A 59 27.32 -9.32 16.04
N ASP A 60 28.43 -9.99 15.73
CA ASP A 60 28.77 -10.36 14.36
C ASP A 60 27.86 -11.46 13.82
N LYS A 61 27.51 -12.48 14.64
CA LYS A 61 26.47 -13.46 14.28
C LYS A 61 25.11 -12.79 14.06
N GLY A 62 24.79 -11.76 14.86
CA GLY A 62 23.57 -10.96 14.69
C GLY A 62 23.54 -10.22 13.34
N LYS A 63 24.65 -9.59 12.95
CA LYS A 63 24.78 -8.92 11.64
C LYS A 63 24.61 -9.91 10.49
N GLU A 64 25.28 -11.07 10.56
CA GLU A 64 25.19 -12.12 9.55
C GLU A 64 23.75 -12.62 9.36
N PHE A 65 23.01 -12.80 10.45
CA PHE A 65 21.60 -13.17 10.42
C PHE A 65 20.73 -12.11 9.72
N VAL A 66 20.97 -10.82 10.02
CA VAL A 66 20.25 -9.71 9.37
C VAL A 66 20.58 -9.63 7.89
N HIS A 67 21.84 -9.81 7.50
CA HIS A 67 22.25 -9.83 6.09
C HIS A 67 21.57 -10.95 5.32
N THR A 68 21.61 -12.17 5.87
CA THR A 68 20.92 -13.33 5.26
C THR A 68 19.41 -13.09 5.14
N GLY A 69 18.78 -12.52 6.17
CA GLY A 69 17.36 -12.18 6.15
C GLY A 69 17.00 -11.11 5.12
N LYS A 70 17.87 -10.11 4.92
CA LYS A 70 17.73 -9.10 3.87
C LYS A 70 17.81 -9.71 2.49
N ASP A 71 18.80 -10.57 2.24
CA ASP A 71 18.96 -11.22 0.94
C ASP A 71 17.75 -12.10 0.62
N VAL A 72 17.21 -12.83 1.60
CA VAL A 72 15.99 -13.63 1.40
C VAL A 72 14.77 -12.73 1.14
N LEU A 73 14.63 -11.62 1.86
CA LEU A 73 13.51 -10.68 1.68
C LEU A 73 13.58 -10.00 0.30
N GLU A 74 14.75 -9.55 -0.11
CA GLU A 74 14.99 -8.91 -1.41
C GLU A 74 14.74 -9.88 -2.57
N ASN A 75 15.09 -11.16 -2.40
CA ASN A 75 14.81 -12.20 -3.39
C ASN A 75 13.35 -12.70 -3.36
N SER A 76 12.66 -12.60 -2.23
CA SER A 76 11.28 -13.09 -2.07
C SER A 76 10.22 -12.05 -2.41
N ILE A 77 10.51 -10.76 -2.21
CA ILE A 77 9.67 -9.70 -2.75
C ILE A 77 9.95 -9.68 -4.24
N SER A 78 9.05 -10.27 -5.04
CA SER A 78 9.12 -10.22 -6.50
C SER A 78 9.40 -8.78 -6.93
N SER A 79 10.51 -8.57 -7.65
CA SER A 79 10.90 -7.26 -8.19
C SER A 79 9.73 -6.60 -8.93
N ASP A 80 8.81 -7.39 -9.48
CA ASP A 80 7.57 -6.96 -10.11
C ASP A 80 6.58 -6.29 -9.15
N LEU A 81 6.47 -6.68 -7.88
CA LEU A 81 5.67 -5.97 -6.87
C LEU A 81 6.29 -4.63 -6.48
N LEU A 82 7.62 -4.60 -6.36
CA LEU A 82 8.40 -3.39 -6.06
C LEU A 82 8.37 -2.40 -7.25
N LYS A 83 8.41 -2.93 -8.48
CA LYS A 83 8.18 -2.18 -9.72
C LYS A 83 6.73 -1.76 -9.86
N ALA A 84 5.75 -2.60 -9.57
CA ALA A 84 4.33 -2.23 -9.64
C ALA A 84 3.99 -1.07 -8.70
N LEU A 85 4.56 -1.06 -7.48
CA LEU A 85 4.44 0.06 -6.54
C LEU A 85 5.18 1.33 -7.02
N SER A 86 6.15 1.19 -7.92
CA SER A 86 6.95 2.31 -8.46
C SER A 86 6.51 2.78 -9.85
N GLU A 87 5.79 1.95 -10.62
CA GLU A 87 5.41 2.17 -12.03
C GLU A 87 3.90 2.36 -12.23
N GLU A 88 3.08 2.56 -11.19
CA GLU A 88 1.69 3.04 -11.33
C GLU A 88 1.68 4.46 -11.97
N ASN A 89 1.89 4.48 -13.29
CA ASN A 89 1.93 5.63 -14.18
C ASN A 89 0.50 5.92 -14.66
N PHE A 90 -0.32 6.46 -13.77
CA PHE A 90 -1.61 7.03 -14.14
C PHE A 90 -1.36 8.39 -14.82
N SER A 91 -1.42 8.44 -16.17
CA SER A 91 -1.21 9.69 -16.90
C SER A 91 -2.53 10.26 -17.42
N ILE A 92 -2.99 11.35 -16.81
CA ILE A 92 -4.13 12.13 -17.30
C ILE A 92 -3.58 13.17 -18.27
N LYS A 93 -3.93 13.06 -19.55
CA LYS A 93 -3.54 14.06 -20.57
C LYS A 93 -4.78 14.83 -21.00
N LYS A 94 -4.65 16.17 -21.00
CA LYS A 94 -5.68 17.08 -21.47
C LYS A 94 -5.27 17.59 -22.84
N GLU A 95 -5.90 17.08 -23.88
CA GLU A 95 -5.62 17.44 -25.28
C GLU A 95 -6.89 18.03 -25.90
N ASN A 96 -6.80 19.24 -26.46
CA ASN A 96 -7.93 19.94 -27.11
C ASN A 96 -9.22 20.06 -26.30
N GLY A 97 -9.11 20.30 -24.99
CA GLY A 97 -10.28 20.52 -24.10
C GLY A 97 -11.01 19.23 -23.69
N GLN A 98 -10.57 18.07 -24.18
CA GLN A 98 -11.07 16.76 -23.79
C GLN A 98 -10.04 16.10 -22.87
N THR A 99 -10.52 15.50 -21.78
CA THR A 99 -9.64 14.82 -20.83
C THR A 99 -9.64 13.34 -21.18
N LEU A 100 -8.51 12.85 -21.70
CA LEU A 100 -8.33 11.45 -22.05
C LEU A 100 -7.65 10.74 -20.89
N ILE A 101 -8.28 9.65 -20.43
CA ILE A 101 -7.69 8.74 -19.47
C ILE A 101 -7.11 7.57 -20.26
N GLU A 102 -5.77 7.51 -20.31
CA GLU A 102 -5.06 6.43 -20.95
C GLU A 102 -4.58 5.44 -19.87
N VAL A 103 -5.21 4.27 -19.81
CA VAL A 103 -4.80 3.20 -18.90
C VAL A 103 -3.85 2.29 -19.67
N LYS A 104 -2.56 2.63 -19.61
CA LYS A 104 -1.49 1.99 -20.38
C LYS A 104 -1.34 0.49 -20.11
N SER A 105 -1.78 0.02 -18.94
CA SER A 105 -1.78 -1.40 -18.56
C SER A 105 -2.81 -2.25 -19.31
N LEU A 106 -3.82 -1.63 -19.92
CA LEU A 106 -4.89 -2.32 -20.66
C LEU A 106 -4.94 -1.94 -22.15
N GLY A 107 -4.17 -0.94 -22.58
CA GLY A 107 -4.20 -0.42 -23.95
C GLY A 107 -5.51 0.30 -24.29
N LEU A 108 -6.25 0.75 -23.28
CA LEU A 108 -7.57 1.35 -23.41
C LEU A 108 -7.48 2.85 -23.10
N SER A 109 -7.99 3.66 -24.03
CA SER A 109 -8.08 5.11 -23.92
C SER A 109 -9.55 5.48 -23.86
N TYR A 110 -9.96 6.11 -22.77
CA TYR A 110 -11.34 6.51 -22.54
C TYR A 110 -11.47 8.02 -22.48
N ASN A 111 -12.45 8.54 -23.21
CA ASN A 111 -12.83 9.94 -23.16
C ASN A 111 -13.78 10.17 -21.98
N LEU A 112 -13.41 11.06 -21.07
CA LEU A 112 -14.22 11.36 -19.89
C LEU A 112 -15.58 11.96 -20.21
N ASN A 113 -15.73 12.66 -21.34
CA ASN A 113 -17.02 13.22 -21.74
C ASN A 113 -18.02 12.12 -22.10
N ASP A 114 -17.56 11.10 -22.85
CA ASP A 114 -18.40 10.00 -23.30
C ASP A 114 -18.85 9.13 -22.11
N LEU A 115 -17.96 8.91 -21.13
CA LEU A 115 -18.29 8.18 -19.91
C LEU A 115 -19.32 8.92 -19.05
N PHE A 116 -19.23 10.26 -18.99
CA PHE A 116 -20.16 11.08 -18.23
C PHE A 116 -21.55 11.10 -18.86
N GLU A 117 -21.61 11.15 -20.19
CA GLU A 117 -22.87 11.07 -20.94
C GLU A 117 -23.55 9.70 -20.79
N GLN A 118 -22.77 8.62 -20.81
CA GLN A 118 -23.29 7.27 -20.58
C GLN A 118 -23.85 7.07 -19.17
N LEU A 119 -23.14 7.56 -18.13
CA LEU A 119 -23.60 7.51 -16.74
C LEU A 119 -24.87 8.33 -16.51
N ASN A 120 -24.96 9.52 -17.10
CA ASN A 120 -26.12 10.40 -16.93
C ASN A 120 -27.39 9.78 -17.57
N ASN A 121 -27.25 9.14 -18.73
CA ASN A 121 -28.35 8.43 -19.37
C ASN A 121 -28.80 7.19 -18.59
N GLU A 122 -27.85 6.46 -17.98
CA GLU A 122 -28.15 5.26 -17.20
C GLU A 122 -28.88 5.61 -15.89
N GLN A 123 -28.47 6.68 -15.20
CA GLN A 123 -29.16 7.14 -13.98
C GLN A 123 -30.55 7.70 -14.26
N GLN A 124 -30.75 8.41 -15.37
CA GLN A 124 -32.09 8.90 -15.73
C GLN A 124 -33.07 7.75 -15.99
N HIS A 125 -32.60 6.66 -16.59
CA HIS A 125 -33.44 5.50 -16.87
C HIS A 125 -33.77 4.68 -15.62
N GLU A 126 -32.87 4.67 -14.63
CA GLU A 126 -33.12 4.04 -13.34
C GLU A 126 -34.11 4.84 -12.48
N LEU A 127 -34.04 6.18 -12.55
CA LEU A 127 -34.96 7.08 -11.85
C LEU A 127 -36.39 7.05 -12.43
N GLU A 128 -36.55 6.92 -13.74
CA GLU A 128 -37.88 6.74 -14.38
C GLU A 128 -38.54 5.43 -13.93
N LYS A 129 -37.79 4.32 -13.86
CA LYS A 129 -38.32 3.03 -13.39
C LYS A 129 -38.78 3.04 -11.93
N LEU A 130 -38.20 3.91 -11.10
CA LEU A 130 -38.59 4.05 -9.69
C LEU A 130 -39.81 4.95 -9.49
N LEU A 131 -40.13 5.83 -10.45
CA LEU A 131 -41.30 6.71 -10.42
C LEU A 131 -42.56 6.07 -11.04
N GLU A 132 -42.41 5.00 -11.82
CA GLU A 132 -43.53 4.28 -12.46
C GLU A 132 -44.10 3.11 -11.62
N LYS A 133 -43.73 2.99 -10.33
CA LYS A 133 -44.18 1.93 -9.41
C LYS A 133 -44.94 2.49 -8.21
#